data_AF-A0A553GML8-F1
#
_entry.id   AF-A0A553GML8-F1
#
_cell.length_a   1.000
_cell.length_b   1.000
_cell.length_c   1.000
_cell.angle_alpha   90.00
_cell.angle_beta   90.00
_cell.angle_gamma   90.00
#
_symmetry.space_group_name_H-M   'P 1'
#
loop_
_entity.id
_entity.type
_entity.pdbx_description
1 polymer ?
#
loop_
_entity_poly.entity_id
_entity_poly.type
_entity_poly.pdbx_seq_one_letter_code
_entity_poly.pdbx_strand_id
1 'polypeptide(L)'
;MKALVLGSLFTAFISLVVYLTSIIAVHGIRKSISDSNYFLQKPYKLVFEIVMWICGLAIIITGIFIKENPDWMVIAGGSGIFMVGVFSDFKRSMIIRLAHYFFAIGGFTLLGLSYHFSFGYINYTILIGISALFASAFADKRIWCLELTLSSEIFIGLFYLAHSIM
;
A
#
# COMPACT_ATOMS: atom_id res chain seq x y z
N MET A 1 22.61 -4.05 5.38
CA MET A 1 21.53 -3.05 5.23
C MET A 1 20.88 -3.12 3.85
N LYS A 2 21.61 -2.96 2.73
CA LYS A 2 21.06 -3.08 1.36
C LYS A 2 20.23 -4.35 1.11
N ALA A 3 20.79 -5.52 1.45
CA ALA A 3 20.11 -6.80 1.29
C ALA A 3 18.81 -6.93 2.12
N LEU A 4 18.75 -6.28 3.30
CA LEU A 4 17.56 -6.28 4.14
C LEU A 4 16.43 -5.45 3.51
N VAL A 5 16.74 -4.24 3.04
CA VAL A 5 15.78 -3.34 2.37
C VAL A 5 15.24 -4.01 1.10
N LEU A 6 16.14 -4.43 0.20
CA LEU A 6 15.75 -5.10 -1.04
C LEU A 6 14.96 -6.39 -0.79
N GLY A 7 15.40 -7.21 0.17
CA GLY A 7 14.70 -8.44 0.57
C GLY A 7 13.30 -8.16 1.12
N SER A 8 13.14 -7.12 1.94
CA SER A 8 11.82 -6.74 2.49
C SER A 8 10.88 -6.22 1.42
N LEU A 9 11.35 -5.35 0.51
CA LEU A 9 10.55 -4.80 -0.59
C LEU A 9 10.14 -5.90 -1.57
N PHE A 10 11.05 -6.82 -1.89
CA PHE A 10 10.75 -7.98 -2.73
C PHE A 10 9.71 -8.90 -2.09
N THR A 11 9.83 -9.18 -0.79
CA THR A 11 8.87 -10.01 -0.05
C THR A 11 7.47 -9.37 -0.04
N ALA A 12 7.39 -8.05 0.15
CA ALA A 12 6.15 -7.31 0.08
C ALA A 12 5.53 -7.33 -1.33
N PHE A 13 6.35 -7.15 -2.38
CA PHE A 13 5.89 -7.25 -3.76
C PHE A 13 5.30 -8.63 -4.08
N ILE A 14 6.01 -9.72 -3.72
CA ILE A 14 5.52 -11.09 -3.91
C ILE A 14 4.21 -11.31 -3.15
N SER A 15 4.11 -10.84 -1.90
CA SER A 15 2.89 -10.96 -1.10
C SER A 15 1.70 -10.27 -1.77
N LEU A 16 1.92 -9.08 -2.35
CA LEU A 16 0.91 -8.32 -3.08
C LEU A 16 0.44 -9.04 -4.35
N VAL A 17 1.39 -9.58 -5.14
CA VAL A 17 1.10 -10.35 -6.36
C VAL A 17 0.29 -11.60 -6.03
N VAL A 18 0.70 -12.35 -5.01
CA VAL A 18 -0.01 -13.57 -4.57
C VAL A 18 -1.43 -13.22 -4.13
N TYR A 19 -1.62 -12.13 -3.38
CA TYR A 19 -2.95 -11.70 -2.94
C TYR A 19 -3.84 -11.28 -4.11
N LEU A 20 -3.34 -10.43 -5.01
CA LEU A 20 -4.08 -9.97 -6.20
C LEU A 20 -4.50 -11.14 -7.09
N THR A 21 -3.55 -12.03 -7.41
CA THR A 21 -3.82 -13.21 -8.25
C THR A 21 -4.81 -14.17 -7.58
N SER A 22 -4.72 -14.36 -6.26
CA SER A 22 -5.67 -15.18 -5.51
C SER A 22 -7.09 -14.60 -5.54
N ILE A 23 -7.24 -13.27 -5.38
CA ILE A 23 -8.55 -12.62 -5.48
C ILE A 23 -9.12 -12.73 -6.89
N ILE A 24 -8.30 -12.46 -7.92
CA ILE A 24 -8.71 -12.54 -9.32
C ILE A 24 -9.13 -13.97 -9.68
N ALA A 25 -8.38 -14.98 -9.23
CA ALA A 25 -8.69 -16.39 -9.49
C ALA A 25 -10.04 -16.81 -8.88
N VAL A 26 -10.35 -16.35 -7.67
CA VAL A 26 -11.56 -16.77 -6.93
C VAL A 26 -12.79 -15.97 -7.34
N HIS A 27 -12.65 -14.66 -7.56
CA HIS A 27 -13.78 -13.75 -7.77
C HIS A 27 -13.92 -13.29 -9.23
N GLY A 28 -12.94 -13.61 -10.10
CA GLY A 28 -12.83 -13.09 -11.45
C GLY A 28 -12.60 -11.58 -11.48
N ILE A 29 -12.53 -11.01 -12.69
CA ILE A 29 -12.52 -9.55 -12.90
C ILE A 29 -13.98 -9.05 -12.96
N ARG A 30 -14.82 -9.35 -11.95
CA ARG A 30 -16.25 -8.96 -12.00
C ARG A 30 -16.46 -7.47 -11.65
N LYS A 31 -17.40 -6.82 -12.33
CA LYS A 31 -17.80 -5.39 -12.12
C LYS A 31 -18.20 -5.08 -10.68
N SER A 32 -18.81 -6.03 -9.96
CA SER A 32 -19.41 -5.81 -8.63
C SER A 32 -18.82 -6.67 -7.49
N ILE A 33 -17.49 -6.80 -7.41
CA ILE A 33 -16.85 -7.11 -6.12
C ILE A 33 -17.11 -5.95 -5.11
N SER A 34 -17.60 -4.82 -5.63
CA SER A 34 -18.10 -3.65 -4.92
C SER A 34 -19.22 -3.89 -3.95
N ASP A 35 -20.15 -4.80 -4.22
CA ASP A 35 -21.34 -4.91 -3.35
C ASP A 35 -21.07 -5.92 -2.22
N SER A 36 -20.06 -6.78 -2.39
CA SER A 36 -19.48 -7.62 -1.34
C SER A 36 -18.43 -6.93 -0.46
N ASN A 37 -18.08 -5.66 -0.76
CA ASN A 37 -17.25 -4.72 0.00
C ASN A 37 -16.64 -5.33 1.31
N TYR A 38 -15.39 -5.83 1.28
CA TYR A 38 -14.64 -6.24 2.50
C TYR A 38 -15.25 -7.27 3.45
N PHE A 39 -16.32 -7.99 3.07
CA PHE A 39 -16.49 -9.35 3.59
C PHE A 39 -15.64 -10.28 2.73
N LEU A 40 -14.32 -10.13 2.82
CA LEU A 40 -13.47 -11.27 2.50
C LEU A 40 -13.82 -12.34 3.53
N GLN A 41 -14.73 -13.26 3.16
CA GLN A 41 -15.06 -14.39 4.02
C GLN A 41 -13.74 -15.03 4.46
N LYS A 42 -13.65 -15.46 5.72
CA LYS A 42 -12.48 -16.22 6.17
C LYS A 42 -12.25 -17.35 5.15
N PRO A 43 -11.04 -17.48 4.57
CA PRO A 43 -9.74 -16.97 5.07
C PRO A 43 -9.25 -15.64 4.49
N TYR A 44 -9.87 -15.05 3.47
CA TYR A 44 -9.24 -14.00 2.66
C TYR A 44 -9.01 -12.67 3.38
N LYS A 45 -9.80 -12.36 4.43
CA LYS A 45 -9.60 -11.15 5.25
C LYS A 45 -8.27 -11.21 5.99
N LEU A 46 -7.97 -12.35 6.60
CA LEU A 46 -6.70 -12.56 7.30
C LEU A 46 -5.52 -12.43 6.33
N VAL A 47 -5.69 -12.93 5.10
CA VAL A 47 -4.67 -12.79 4.05
C VAL A 47 -4.45 -11.31 3.70
N PHE A 48 -5.51 -10.52 3.55
CA PHE A 48 -5.40 -9.07 3.34
C PHE A 48 -4.64 -8.38 4.47
N GLU A 49 -4.99 -8.66 5.73
CA GLU A 49 -4.33 -8.07 6.91
C GLU A 49 -2.84 -8.37 6.92
N ILE A 50 -2.48 -9.64 6.71
CA ILE A 50 -1.09 -10.10 6.63
C ILE A 50 -0.35 -9.35 5.51
N VAL A 51 -0.96 -9.23 4.32
CA VAL A 51 -0.36 -8.51 3.19
C VAL A 51 -0.11 -7.05 3.54
N MET A 52 -1.10 -6.35 4.11
CA MET A 52 -0.94 -4.95 4.51
C MET A 52 0.13 -4.78 5.60
N TRP A 53 0.24 -5.72 6.53
CA TRP A 53 1.29 -5.70 7.56
C TRP A 53 2.67 -5.94 6.99
N ILE A 54 2.84 -6.93 6.11
CA ILE A 54 4.12 -7.20 5.42
C ILE A 54 4.52 -5.97 4.61
N CYS A 55 3.58 -5.39 3.87
CA CYS A 55 3.81 -4.19 3.07
C CYS A 55 4.22 -3.00 3.96
N GLY A 56 3.46 -2.71 5.01
CA GLY A 56 3.78 -1.61 5.94
C GLY A 56 5.14 -1.78 6.61
N LEU A 57 5.46 -2.99 7.08
CA LEU A 57 6.75 -3.31 7.69
C LEU A 57 7.92 -3.14 6.71
N ALA A 58 7.78 -3.62 5.46
CA ALA A 58 8.81 -3.46 4.45
C ALA A 58 9.11 -1.98 4.16
N ILE A 59 8.08 -1.14 4.11
CA ILE A 59 8.22 0.30 3.92
C ILE A 59 8.87 0.96 5.13
N ILE A 60 8.50 0.57 6.36
CA ILE A 60 9.14 1.08 7.58
C ILE A 60 10.63 0.72 7.61
N ILE A 61 10.98 -0.55 7.32
CA ILE A 61 12.38 -1.00 7.20
C ILE A 61 13.11 -0.16 6.15
N THR A 62 12.46 0.09 5.01
CA THR A 62 13.02 0.97 3.97
C THR A 62 13.28 2.36 4.52
N GLY A 63 12.31 3.00 5.16
CA GLY A 63 12.48 4.34 5.74
C GLY A 63 13.59 4.41 6.80
N ILE A 64 13.81 3.36 7.59
CA ILE A 64 14.89 3.31 8.59
C ILE A 64 16.28 3.20 7.91
N PHE A 65 16.39 2.41 6.84
CA PHE A 65 17.70 1.97 6.33
C PHE A 65 18.05 2.44 4.92
N ILE A 66 17.16 3.16 4.21
CA ILE A 66 17.39 3.63 2.83
C ILE A 66 18.42 4.75 2.75
N LYS A 67 18.63 5.49 3.84
CA LYS A 67 19.58 6.61 3.98
C LYS A 67 20.39 6.45 5.26
N GLU A 68 21.44 7.25 5.41
CA GLU A 68 22.23 7.32 6.66
C GLU A 68 21.38 7.72 7.87
N ASN A 69 20.37 8.56 7.66
CA ASN A 69 19.40 8.96 8.68
C ASN A 69 18.00 8.44 8.34
N PRO A 70 17.18 8.05 9.33
CA PRO A 70 15.81 7.59 9.11
C PRO A 70 14.95 8.62 8.38
N ASP A 71 14.23 8.14 7.37
CA ASP A 71 13.27 8.94 6.61
C ASP A 71 11.87 8.84 7.24
N TRP A 72 11.54 9.82 8.06
CA TRP A 72 10.29 9.84 8.81
C TRP A 72 9.03 9.89 7.94
N MET A 73 9.11 10.44 6.72
CA MET A 73 7.96 10.45 5.80
C MET A 73 7.70 9.04 5.27
N VAL A 74 8.75 8.30 4.91
CA VAL A 74 8.63 6.91 4.47
C VAL A 74 8.15 6.03 5.63
N ILE A 75 8.68 6.22 6.85
CA ILE A 75 8.27 5.47 8.04
C ILE A 75 6.79 5.73 8.38
N ALA A 76 6.36 7.00 8.39
CA ALA A 76 4.98 7.36 8.66
C ALA A 76 4.03 6.84 7.57
N GLY A 77 4.47 6.88 6.32
CA GLY A 77 3.79 6.25 5.19
C GLY A 77 3.57 4.76 5.39
N GLY A 78 4.64 4.01 5.69
CA GLY A 78 4.57 2.56 5.97
C GLY A 78 3.71 2.22 7.18
N SER A 79 3.75 3.05 8.22
CA SER A 79 2.87 2.92 9.39
C SER A 79 1.39 3.09 9.02
N GLY A 80 1.07 4.05 8.13
CA GLY A 80 -0.28 4.20 7.60
C GLY A 80 -0.77 2.93 6.90
N ILE A 81 0.03 2.35 6.01
CA ILE A 81 -0.28 1.10 5.32
C ILE A 81 -0.48 -0.06 6.30
N PHE A 82 0.36 -0.15 7.33
CA PHE A 82 0.20 -1.15 8.38
C PHE A 82 -1.14 -1.03 9.11
N MET A 83 -1.53 0.21 9.47
CA MET A 83 -2.80 0.47 10.17
C MET A 83 -4.03 0.21 9.31
N VAL A 84 -3.95 0.26 7.97
CA VAL A 84 -5.02 -0.21 7.08
C VAL A 84 -5.36 -1.67 7.35
N GLY A 85 -4.33 -2.51 7.56
CA GLY A 85 -4.52 -3.91 7.98
C GLY A 85 -5.15 -4.03 9.37
N VAL A 86 -4.74 -3.20 10.33
CA VAL A 86 -5.31 -3.18 11.69
C VAL A 86 -6.81 -2.83 11.67
N PHE A 87 -7.19 -1.84 10.86
CA PHE A 87 -8.57 -1.38 10.73
C PHE A 87 -9.29 -2.01 9.53
N SER A 88 -8.94 -3.24 9.15
CA SER A 88 -9.61 -3.98 8.06
C SER A 88 -11.13 -4.16 8.30
N ASP A 89 -11.57 -4.16 9.57
CA ASP A 89 -12.97 -4.28 10.04
C ASP A 89 -13.78 -2.97 9.97
N PHE A 90 -13.47 -2.10 9.02
CA PHE A 90 -14.00 -0.74 8.91
C PHE A 90 -15.52 -0.65 8.72
N LYS A 91 -16.18 -1.75 8.37
CA LYS A 91 -17.64 -1.84 8.30
C LYS A 91 -18.33 -1.97 9.65
N ARG A 92 -17.62 -2.39 10.70
CA ARG A 92 -18.19 -2.69 12.01
C ARG A 92 -18.66 -1.44 12.75
N SER A 93 -17.97 -0.32 12.57
CA SER A 93 -18.38 0.97 13.15
C SER A 93 -17.89 2.14 12.31
N MET A 94 -18.56 3.29 12.45
CA MET A 94 -18.16 4.54 11.79
C MET A 94 -16.75 4.98 12.22
N ILE A 95 -16.35 4.73 13.47
CA ILE A 95 -15.03 5.09 13.98
C ILE A 95 -13.94 4.28 13.27
N ILE A 96 -14.10 2.96 13.15
CA ILE A 96 -13.12 2.09 12.47
C ILE A 96 -13.08 2.44 10.97
N ARG A 97 -14.23 2.83 10.40
CA ARG A 97 -14.33 3.37 9.04
C ARG A 97 -13.45 4.58 8.81
N LEU A 98 -13.62 5.58 9.65
CA LEU A 98 -12.86 6.82 9.55
C LEU A 98 -11.38 6.55 9.78
N ALA A 99 -11.03 5.70 10.76
CA ALA A 99 -9.65 5.30 10.99
C ALA A 99 -9.03 4.64 9.75
N HIS A 100 -9.69 3.63 9.16
CA HIS A 100 -9.20 2.93 7.97
C HIS A 100 -8.92 3.89 6.81
N TYR A 101 -9.90 4.74 6.46
CA TYR A 101 -9.72 5.70 5.38
C TYR A 101 -8.65 6.75 5.69
N PHE A 102 -8.58 7.21 6.94
CA PHE A 102 -7.54 8.16 7.36
C PHE A 102 -6.15 7.58 7.18
N PHE A 103 -5.92 6.34 7.63
CA PHE A 103 -4.62 5.68 7.50
C PHE A 103 -4.30 5.29 6.05
N ALA A 104 -5.30 4.89 5.26
CA ALA A 104 -5.12 4.63 3.84
C ALA A 104 -4.70 5.91 3.11
N ILE A 105 -5.54 6.95 3.13
CA ILE A 105 -5.29 8.20 2.43
C ILE A 105 -4.01 8.86 2.94
N GLY A 106 -3.85 8.96 4.27
CA GLY A 106 -2.67 9.56 4.90
C GLY A 106 -1.39 8.81 4.58
N GLY A 107 -1.41 7.48 4.70
CA GLY A 107 -0.26 6.62 4.40
C GLY A 107 0.18 6.73 2.94
N PHE A 108 -0.74 6.58 1.99
CA PHE A 108 -0.46 6.71 0.57
C PHE A 108 0.01 8.12 0.18
N THR A 109 -0.58 9.16 0.77
CA THR A 109 -0.16 10.56 0.53
C THR A 109 1.26 10.80 1.01
N LEU A 110 1.60 10.38 2.23
CA LEU A 110 2.96 10.52 2.77
C LEU A 110 3.99 9.79 1.91
N LEU A 111 3.65 8.59 1.41
CA LEU A 111 4.52 7.85 0.51
C LEU A 111 4.69 8.56 -0.82
N GLY A 112 3.61 9.04 -1.44
CA GLY A 112 3.68 9.85 -2.67
C GLY A 112 4.53 11.11 -2.51
N LEU A 113 4.37 11.83 -1.39
CA LEU A 113 5.17 13.02 -1.06
C LEU A 113 6.64 12.69 -0.78
N SER A 114 6.95 11.51 -0.23
CA SER A 114 8.33 11.09 0.01
C SER A 114 9.13 11.00 -1.31
N TYR A 115 8.52 10.60 -2.42
CA TYR A 115 9.21 10.60 -3.73
C TYR A 115 9.76 11.97 -4.10
N HIS A 116 9.04 13.04 -3.77
CA HIS A 116 9.50 14.40 -4.03
C HIS A 116 10.46 14.90 -2.94
N PHE A 117 10.02 14.94 -1.68
CA PHE A 117 10.77 15.59 -0.59
C PHE A 117 11.95 14.75 -0.11
N SER A 118 11.84 13.44 -0.14
CA SER A 118 12.87 12.52 0.32
C SER A 118 13.84 12.13 -0.79
N PHE A 119 13.36 11.98 -2.03
CA PHE A 119 14.17 11.39 -3.10
C PHE A 119 14.39 12.32 -4.31
N GLY A 120 13.73 13.48 -4.39
CA GLY A 120 13.90 14.44 -5.49
C GLY A 120 13.22 14.02 -6.81
N TYR A 121 12.39 12.98 -6.80
CA TYR A 121 11.73 12.43 -7.99
C TYR A 121 10.28 12.92 -8.13
N ILE A 122 10.12 14.18 -8.53
CA ILE A 122 8.81 14.81 -8.72
C ILE A 122 7.93 14.08 -9.75
N ASN A 123 8.54 13.54 -10.81
CA ASN A 123 7.83 12.79 -11.85
C ASN A 123 7.13 11.55 -11.27
N TYR A 124 7.74 10.91 -10.27
CA TYR A 124 7.17 9.73 -9.64
C TYR A 124 6.03 10.09 -8.68
N THR A 125 6.14 11.20 -7.95
CA THR A 125 5.03 11.77 -7.17
C THR A 125 3.83 12.10 -8.05
N ILE A 126 4.07 12.72 -9.22
CA ILE A 126 3.01 13.03 -10.19
C ILE A 126 2.37 11.75 -10.73
N LEU A 127 3.16 10.72 -11.04
CA LEU A 127 2.66 9.42 -11.51
C LEU A 127 1.74 8.78 -10.47
N ILE A 128 2.18 8.70 -9.21
CA ILE A 128 1.36 8.20 -8.10
C ILE A 128 0.08 9.05 -7.92
N GLY A 129 0.20 10.38 -8.02
CA GLY A 129 -0.95 11.28 -7.92
C GLY A 129 -1.97 11.08 -9.04
N ILE A 130 -1.52 10.92 -10.28
CA ILE A 130 -2.36 10.63 -11.45
C ILE A 130 -3.02 9.26 -11.30
N SER A 131 -2.28 8.25 -10.87
CA SER A 131 -2.84 6.92 -10.61
C SER A 131 -3.87 6.93 -9.48
N ALA A 132 -3.67 7.73 -8.43
CA ALA A 132 -4.67 7.95 -7.38
C ALA A 132 -5.93 8.65 -7.93
N LEU A 133 -5.76 9.64 -8.82
CA LEU A 133 -6.88 10.35 -9.46
C LEU A 133 -7.67 9.44 -10.41
N PHE A 134 -7.00 8.64 -11.25
CA PHE A 134 -7.67 7.65 -12.08
C PHE A 134 -8.36 6.60 -11.23
N ALA A 135 -7.67 6.04 -10.24
CA ALA A 135 -8.26 5.06 -9.34
C ALA A 135 -9.49 5.63 -8.62
N SER A 136 -9.45 6.89 -8.17
CA SER A 136 -10.58 7.56 -7.49
C SER A 136 -11.74 7.89 -8.43
N ALA A 137 -11.47 8.26 -9.69
CA ALA A 137 -12.50 8.43 -10.71
C ALA A 137 -13.23 7.11 -11.06
N PHE A 138 -12.58 5.96 -10.86
CA PHE A 138 -13.19 4.63 -10.98
C PHE A 138 -13.62 4.03 -9.63
N ALA A 139 -13.50 4.78 -8.52
CA ALA A 139 -13.59 4.25 -7.15
C ALA A 139 -15.00 4.08 -6.58
N ASP A 140 -16.05 4.51 -7.30
CA ASP A 140 -17.44 4.47 -6.82
C ASP A 140 -17.90 3.06 -6.40
N LYS A 141 -17.09 2.04 -6.68
CA LYS A 141 -17.32 0.63 -6.39
C LYS A 141 -16.08 -0.17 -5.90
N ARG A 142 -14.87 0.38 -5.79
CA ARG A 142 -13.63 -0.47 -5.67
C ARG A 142 -12.46 0.10 -4.86
N ILE A 143 -12.69 0.53 -3.62
CA ILE A 143 -11.64 1.04 -2.71
C ILE A 143 -10.45 0.06 -2.57
N TRP A 144 -10.70 -1.24 -2.47
CA TRP A 144 -9.63 -2.26 -2.38
C TRP A 144 -8.70 -2.26 -3.61
N CYS A 145 -9.26 -2.00 -4.81
CA CYS A 145 -8.48 -1.97 -6.05
C CYS A 145 -7.59 -0.73 -6.06
N LEU A 146 -8.07 0.39 -5.50
CA LEU A 146 -7.31 1.62 -5.33
C LEU A 146 -6.14 1.42 -4.35
N GLU A 147 -6.38 0.80 -3.20
CA GLU A 147 -5.35 0.49 -2.22
C GLU A 147 -4.27 -0.44 -2.78
N LEU A 148 -4.65 -1.47 -3.55
CA LEU A 148 -3.69 -2.40 -4.14
C LEU A 148 -2.93 -1.82 -5.32
N THR A 149 -3.56 -0.98 -6.14
CA THR A 149 -2.90 -0.30 -7.27
C THR A 149 -1.86 0.68 -6.73
N LEU A 150 -2.25 1.53 -5.78
CA LEU A 150 -1.34 2.48 -5.15
C LEU A 150 -0.22 1.79 -4.38
N SER A 151 -0.52 0.69 -3.67
CA SER A 151 0.51 -0.13 -3.04
C SER A 151 1.51 -0.66 -4.07
N SER A 152 1.03 -1.23 -5.19
CA SER A 152 1.88 -1.80 -6.24
C SER A 152 2.84 -0.77 -6.83
N GLU A 153 2.34 0.42 -7.16
CA GLU A 153 3.13 1.51 -7.72
C GLU A 153 4.16 2.03 -6.72
N ILE A 154 3.79 2.17 -5.44
CA ILE A 154 4.73 2.57 -4.40
C ILE A 154 5.83 1.52 -4.18
N PHE A 155 5.51 0.22 -4.26
CA PHE A 155 6.52 -0.83 -4.14
C PHE A 155 7.50 -0.83 -5.30
N ILE A 156 7.02 -0.67 -6.53
CA ILE A 156 7.88 -0.60 -7.72
C ILE A 156 8.82 0.61 -7.62
N GLY A 157 8.30 1.77 -7.21
CA GLY A 157 9.10 2.97 -7.07
C GLY A 157 10.13 2.88 -5.95
N LEU A 158 9.74 2.37 -4.78
CA LEU A 158 10.66 2.20 -3.66
C LEU A 158 11.73 1.15 -3.98
N PHE A 159 11.39 0.10 -4.74
CA PHE A 159 12.36 -0.89 -5.21
C PHE A 159 13.38 -0.27 -6.18
N TYR A 160 12.93 0.51 -7.15
CA TYR A 160 13.80 1.24 -8.07
C TYR A 160 14.71 2.25 -7.34
N LEU A 161 14.17 2.99 -6.37
CA LEU A 161 14.93 3.94 -5.56
C LEU A 161 15.94 3.25 -4.65
N ALA A 162 15.54 2.19 -3.96
CA ALA A 162 16.44 1.42 -3.11
C ALA A 162 17.57 0.80 -3.95
N HIS A 163 17.32 0.39 -5.19
CA HIS A 163 18.37 -0.12 -6.08
C HIS A 163 19.30 0.98 -6.62
N SER A 164 18.80 2.19 -6.86
CA SER A 164 19.59 3.29 -7.47
C SER A 164 20.38 4.12 -6.46
N ILE A 165 19.90 4.24 -5.23
CA ILE A 165 20.53 5.08 -4.19
C ILE A 165 21.50 4.28 -3.32
N MET A 166 21.27 2.97 -3.18
CA MET A 166 22.13 2.10 -2.38
C MET A 166 23.26 1.53 -3.22
#